data_AF-A0A671RSP6-F1
#
_entry.id   AF-A0A671RSP6-F1
#
_cell.length_a   1.000
_cell.length_b   1.000
_cell.length_c   1.000
_cell.angle_alpha   90.00
_cell.angle_beta   90.00
_cell.angle_gamma   90.00
#
_symmetry.space_group_name_H-M   'P 1'
#
loop_
_entity.id
_entity.type
_entity.pdbx_description
1 polymer ?
#
loop_
_entity_poly.entity_id
_entity_poly.type
_entity_poly.pdbx_seq_one_letter_code
_entity_poly.pdbx_strand_id
1 'polypeptide(L)'
;MKKNSIIILLKCRQPLNNLVCQNTVSVFVFLSDSFKASPNTDEVSEVFTLPLEFFTKEADHSSYPVPSVFGPTHSFMYTDPSTGNIHQIWGLTAALAITVAVLALGKKPEFEVCFNLENPVSGFKDMLNRRLSKL
;
A
#
# COMPACT_ATOMS: atom_id res chain seq x y z
N MET A 1 -13.31 -13.36 -16.80
CA MET A 1 -12.69 -12.02 -16.85
C MET A 1 -11.51 -11.99 -15.88
N LYS A 2 -10.28 -12.16 -16.37
CA LYS A 2 -9.08 -11.96 -15.53
C LYS A 2 -8.73 -10.48 -15.56
N LYS A 3 -9.32 -9.70 -14.65
CA LYS A 3 -8.86 -8.34 -14.39
C LYS A 3 -7.60 -8.49 -13.54
N ASN A 4 -6.43 -8.46 -14.18
CA ASN A 4 -5.16 -8.36 -13.49
C ASN A 4 -5.14 -6.96 -12.84
N SER A 5 -5.59 -6.88 -11.59
CA SER A 5 -5.62 -5.63 -10.84
C SER A 5 -4.19 -5.21 -10.54
N ILE A 6 -3.68 -4.21 -11.26
CA ILE A 6 -2.34 -3.67 -11.06
C ILE A 6 -2.44 -2.47 -10.11
N ILE A 7 -1.63 -2.46 -9.06
CA ILE A 7 -1.41 -1.24 -8.27
C ILE A 7 -0.23 -0.50 -8.89
N ILE A 8 -0.43 0.78 -9.21
CA ILE A 8 0.65 1.70 -9.55
C ILE A 8 1.10 2.40 -8.28
N LEU A 9 2.38 2.28 -7.94
CA LEU A 9 3.00 3.04 -6.87
C LEU A 9 3.96 4.08 -7.45
N LEU A 10 3.86 5.30 -6.93
CA LEU A 10 4.73 6.41 -7.26
C LEU A 10 5.75 6.59 -6.14
N LYS A 11 7.03 6.64 -6.50
CA LYS A 11 8.11 6.95 -5.57
C LYS A 11 8.46 8.44 -5.68
N CYS A 12 8.07 9.25 -4.69
CA CYS A 12 8.44 10.66 -4.64
C CYS A 12 9.92 10.85 -4.26
N ARG A 13 10.56 11.84 -4.88
CA ARG A 13 12.00 12.11 -4.73
C ARG A 13 12.36 12.80 -3.41
N GLN A 14 11.41 13.54 -2.83
CA GLN A 14 11.57 14.18 -1.53
C GLN A 14 10.81 13.37 -0.46
N PRO A 15 11.45 13.02 0.68
CA PRO A 15 10.70 12.48 1.79
C PRO A 15 9.70 13.54 2.23
N LEU A 16 8.44 13.15 2.41
CA LEU A 16 7.40 13.97 3.02
C LEU A 16 7.73 14.13 4.52
N ASN A 17 8.80 14.89 4.80
CA ASN A 17 9.21 15.26 6.13
C ASN A 17 8.12 16.21 6.63
N ASN A 18 7.24 15.68 7.50
CA ASN A 18 6.19 16.40 8.21
C ASN A 18 4.75 16.34 7.68
N LEU A 19 4.37 15.35 6.86
CA LEU A 19 2.94 15.09 6.68
C LEU A 19 2.39 14.22 7.80
N VAL A 20 2.04 14.91 8.88
CA VAL A 20 0.81 14.59 9.60
C VAL A 20 -0.34 14.73 8.61
N CYS A 21 -0.65 13.65 7.88
CA CYS A 21 -1.72 13.59 6.90
C CYS A 21 -3.08 13.71 7.59
N GLN A 22 -3.49 14.92 7.97
CA GLN A 22 -4.73 15.11 8.71
C GLN A 22 -5.97 14.90 7.84
N ASN A 23 -5.84 14.94 6.49
CA ASN A 23 -6.92 14.65 5.52
C ASN A 23 -6.37 14.18 4.14
N THR A 24 -5.82 12.97 4.03
CA THR A 24 -5.46 12.38 2.71
C THR A 24 -6.61 11.54 2.16
N VAL A 25 -7.18 11.95 1.03
CA VAL A 25 -8.12 11.10 0.26
C VAL A 25 -7.30 10.19 -0.65
N SER A 26 -7.37 8.89 -0.41
CA SER A 26 -6.77 7.88 -1.29
C SER A 26 -7.82 7.40 -2.29
N VAL A 27 -7.50 7.44 -3.58
CA VAL A 27 -8.40 7.00 -4.67
C VAL A 27 -7.75 5.81 -5.38
N PHE A 28 -8.52 4.74 -5.54
CA PHE A 28 -8.09 3.54 -6.27
C PHE A 28 -8.88 3.43 -7.58
N VAL A 29 -8.16 3.19 -8.67
CA VAL A 29 -8.73 3.21 -10.03
C VAL A 29 -8.25 1.98 -10.78
N PHE A 30 -9.14 1.36 -11.57
CA PHE A 30 -8.75 0.37 -12.57
C PHE A 30 -8.22 1.09 -13.81
N LEU A 31 -6.98 0.82 -14.17
CA LEU A 31 -6.36 1.39 -15.36
C LEU A 31 -6.53 0.43 -16.54
N SER A 32 -6.57 0.97 -17.75
CA SER A 32 -6.57 0.16 -18.97
C SER A 32 -5.17 -0.42 -19.22
N ASP A 33 -5.11 -1.57 -19.88
CA ASP A 33 -3.83 -2.21 -20.25
C ASP A 33 -2.99 -1.34 -21.20
N SER A 34 -3.62 -0.37 -21.87
CA SER A 34 -2.96 0.59 -22.76
C SER A 34 -2.38 1.81 -22.04
N PHE A 35 -2.64 1.96 -20.72
CA PHE A 35 -2.15 3.10 -19.96
C PHE A 35 -0.63 3.09 -19.88
N LYS A 36 -0.01 4.24 -20.17
CA LYS A 36 1.42 4.45 -19.99
C LYS A 36 1.63 5.64 -19.06
N ALA A 37 2.29 5.40 -17.93
CA ALA A 37 2.61 6.46 -16.99
C ALA A 37 3.62 7.44 -17.64
N SER A 38 3.36 8.74 -17.47
CA SER A 38 4.28 9.82 -17.87
C SER A 38 4.56 10.68 -16.64
N PRO A 39 5.48 10.25 -15.74
CA PRO A 39 5.73 10.94 -14.48
C PRO A 39 6.36 12.31 -14.70
N ASN A 40 6.02 13.27 -13.84
CA ASN A 40 6.78 14.50 -13.68
C ASN A 40 8.10 14.18 -12.96
N THR A 41 9.24 14.28 -13.66
CA THR A 41 10.57 13.92 -13.14
C THR A 41 11.08 14.84 -12.04
N ASP A 42 10.48 16.02 -11.88
CA ASP A 42 10.83 16.95 -10.80
C ASP A 42 10.36 16.44 -9.44
N GLU A 43 9.26 15.67 -9.41
CA GLU A 43 8.59 15.22 -8.19
C GLU A 43 8.66 13.71 -8.01
N VAL A 44 8.43 12.97 -9.09
CA VAL A 44 8.34 11.51 -9.13
C VAL A 44 9.63 10.94 -9.66
N SER A 45 10.34 10.22 -8.79
CA SER A 45 11.59 9.55 -9.14
C SER A 45 11.37 8.28 -9.96
N GLU A 46 10.26 7.58 -9.73
CA GLU A 46 10.00 6.29 -10.34
C GLU A 46 8.51 5.92 -10.25
N VAL A 47 8.05 5.17 -11.26
CA VAL A 47 6.73 4.55 -11.31
C VAL A 47 6.91 3.07 -11.54
N PHE A 48 6.31 2.24 -10.70
CA PHE A 48 6.38 0.79 -10.84
C PHE A 48 5.01 0.16 -10.57
N THR A 49 4.86 -1.05 -11.10
CA THR A 49 3.62 -1.83 -11.07
C THR A 49 3.87 -3.20 -10.48
N LEU A 50 2.92 -3.69 -9.70
CA LEU A 50 3.03 -5.01 -9.10
C LEU A 50 1.64 -5.67 -8.99
N PRO A 51 1.60 -7.02 -9.01
CA PRO A 51 0.35 -7.76 -8.90
C PRO A 51 -0.27 -7.54 -7.53
N LEU A 52 -1.60 -7.39 -7.48
CA LEU A 52 -2.32 -7.17 -6.24
C LEU A 52 -2.10 -8.29 -5.21
N GLU A 53 -1.95 -9.53 -5.68
CA GLU A 53 -1.71 -10.71 -4.84
C GLU A 53 -0.41 -10.60 -4.04
N PHE A 54 0.55 -9.77 -4.47
CA PHE A 54 1.79 -9.52 -3.74
C PHE A 54 1.53 -9.03 -2.31
N PHE A 55 0.52 -8.16 -2.13
CA PHE A 55 0.17 -7.62 -0.82
C PHE A 55 -0.64 -8.59 0.07
N THR A 56 -0.85 -9.83 -0.36
CA THR A 56 -1.49 -10.88 0.44
C THR A 56 -0.54 -12.00 0.83
N LYS A 57 0.68 -12.00 0.28
CA LYS A 57 1.67 -13.05 0.51
C LYS A 57 2.62 -12.67 1.63
N GLU A 58 3.04 -13.67 2.40
CA GLU A 58 4.08 -13.50 3.42
C GLU A 58 5.48 -13.44 2.79
N ALA A 59 5.62 -13.95 1.56
CA ALA A 59 6.84 -13.80 0.78
C ALA A 59 7.20 -12.31 0.62
N ASP A 60 8.43 -11.95 1.01
CA ASP A 60 8.97 -10.59 0.98
C ASP A 60 8.25 -9.57 1.88
N HIS A 61 7.41 -10.06 2.79
CA HIS A 61 6.75 -9.27 3.82
C HIS A 61 7.55 -9.32 5.12
N SER A 62 7.59 -8.18 5.80
CA SER A 62 7.96 -8.12 7.21
C SER A 62 7.01 -7.19 7.94
N SER A 63 6.84 -7.45 9.24
CA SER A 63 6.01 -6.62 10.09
C SER A 63 6.72 -6.38 11.41
N TYR A 64 6.68 -5.15 11.90
CA TYR A 64 7.31 -4.78 13.16
C TYR A 64 6.36 -3.96 14.03
N PRO A 65 6.33 -4.20 15.35
CA PRO A 65 5.54 -3.39 16.26
C PRO A 65 6.15 -1.99 16.32
N VAL A 66 5.32 -0.96 16.12
CA VAL A 66 5.74 0.42 16.28
C VAL A 66 5.10 0.96 17.57
N PRO A 67 5.90 1.31 18.60
CA PRO A 67 5.37 1.94 19.80
C PRO A 67 4.55 3.17 19.41
N SER A 68 3.39 3.37 20.04
CA SER A 68 2.37 4.41 19.73
C SER A 68 1.41 4.13 18.56
N VAL A 69 1.74 3.25 17.62
CA VAL A 69 0.86 2.85 16.51
C VAL A 69 0.06 1.60 16.89
N PHE A 70 -1.25 1.58 16.59
CA PHE A 70 -2.07 0.40 16.86
C PHE A 70 -1.87 -0.63 15.73
N GLY A 71 -1.18 -1.71 16.06
CA GLY A 71 -0.88 -2.83 15.16
C GLY A 71 0.48 -2.72 14.43
N PRO A 72 1.00 -3.84 13.89
CA PRO A 72 2.27 -3.86 13.17
C PRO A 72 2.30 -2.89 11.99
N THR A 73 3.46 -2.29 11.76
CA THR A 73 3.75 -1.61 10.49
C THR A 73 4.25 -2.66 9.51
N HIS A 74 3.51 -2.82 8.42
CA HIS A 74 3.86 -3.74 7.33
C HIS A 74 4.86 -3.09 6.37
N SER A 75 5.83 -3.89 5.93
CA SER A 75 6.83 -3.53 4.93
C SER A 75 6.94 -4.68 3.93
N PHE A 76 7.02 -4.34 2.65
CA PHE A 76 7.23 -5.29 1.57
C PHE A 76 8.44 -4.90 0.75
N MET A 77 9.21 -5.90 0.32
CA MET A 77 10.36 -5.73 -0.57
C MET A 77 10.01 -6.28 -1.95
N TYR A 78 9.76 -5.41 -2.91
CA TYR A 78 9.43 -5.83 -4.27
C TYR A 78 10.64 -5.69 -5.18
N THR A 79 11.06 -6.79 -5.80
CA THR A 79 12.06 -6.75 -6.88
C THR A 79 11.35 -6.72 -8.22
N ASP A 80 11.50 -5.63 -8.96
CA ASP A 80 10.94 -5.49 -10.31
C ASP A 80 11.65 -6.49 -11.25
N PRO A 81 10.94 -7.46 -11.84
CA PRO A 81 11.56 -8.47 -12.70
C PRO A 81 12.09 -7.89 -14.01
N SER A 82 11.64 -6.71 -14.42
CA SER A 82 12.05 -6.07 -15.67
C SER A 82 13.32 -5.23 -15.53
N THR A 83 13.50 -4.57 -14.39
CA THR A 83 14.63 -3.67 -14.13
C THR A 83 15.65 -4.23 -13.14
N GLY A 84 15.23 -5.19 -12.30
CA GLY A 84 16.02 -5.70 -11.17
C GLY A 84 16.03 -4.75 -9.96
N ASN A 85 15.33 -3.62 -10.03
CA ASN A 85 15.28 -2.65 -8.94
C ASN A 85 14.49 -3.20 -7.74
N ILE A 86 14.94 -2.83 -6.54
CA ILE A 86 14.26 -3.21 -5.29
C ILE A 86 13.51 -2.00 -4.74
N HIS A 87 12.22 -2.18 -4.51
CA HIS A 87 11.29 -1.17 -3.99
C HIS A 87 10.78 -1.59 -2.61
N GLN A 88 11.04 -0.77 -1.60
CA GLN A 88 10.45 -0.94 -0.29
C GLN A 88 9.11 -0.19 -0.19
N ILE A 89 8.06 -0.91 0.17
CA ILE A 89 6.69 -0.37 0.32
C ILE A 89 6.28 -0.54 1.77
N TRP A 90 6.05 0.54 2.49
CA TRP A 90 5.83 0.50 3.94
C TRP A 90 4.86 1.59 4.42
N GLY A 91 4.48 1.54 5.70
CA GLY A 91 3.67 2.57 6.34
C GLY A 91 2.23 2.64 5.83
N LEU A 92 1.71 3.85 5.62
CA LEU A 92 0.33 4.07 5.16
C LEU A 92 0.10 3.47 3.77
N THR A 93 1.08 3.57 2.88
CA THR A 93 1.00 3.02 1.52
C THR A 93 0.81 1.50 1.55
N ALA A 94 1.57 0.80 2.38
CA ALA A 94 1.40 -0.65 2.56
C ALA A 94 0.01 -0.98 3.16
N ALA A 95 -0.43 -0.26 4.19
CA ALA A 95 -1.75 -0.48 4.80
C ALA A 95 -2.90 -0.32 3.79
N LEU A 96 -2.83 0.71 2.95
CA LEU A 96 -3.77 0.96 1.86
C LEU A 96 -3.75 -0.16 0.80
N ALA A 97 -2.56 -0.57 0.36
CA ALA A 97 -2.40 -1.63 -0.64
C ALA A 97 -2.94 -2.99 -0.15
N ILE A 98 -2.67 -3.36 1.11
CA ILE A 98 -3.22 -4.58 1.73
C ILE A 98 -4.75 -4.49 1.79
N THR A 99 -5.31 -3.35 2.19
CA THR A 99 -6.78 -3.17 2.27
C THR A 99 -7.43 -3.38 0.91
N VAL A 100 -6.87 -2.78 -0.15
CA VAL A 100 -7.36 -2.97 -1.52
C VAL A 100 -7.19 -4.42 -1.97
N ALA A 101 -6.07 -5.06 -1.64
CA ALA A 101 -5.82 -6.45 -1.99
C ALA A 101 -6.85 -7.39 -1.37
N VAL A 102 -7.11 -7.24 -0.07
CA VAL A 102 -8.15 -8.02 0.63
C VAL A 102 -9.53 -7.78 0.03
N LEU A 103 -9.90 -6.51 -0.24
CA LEU A 103 -11.22 -6.17 -0.78
C LEU A 103 -11.43 -6.68 -2.20
N ALA A 104 -10.45 -6.52 -3.08
CA ALA A 104 -10.60 -6.88 -4.49
C ALA A 104 -10.33 -8.37 -4.77
N LEU A 105 -9.50 -9.04 -3.96
CA LEU A 105 -9.27 -10.49 -4.07
C LEU A 105 -10.28 -11.31 -3.27
N GLY A 106 -10.91 -10.73 -2.24
CA GLY A 106 -11.80 -11.43 -1.32
C GLY A 106 -11.08 -12.52 -0.51
N LYS A 107 -9.76 -12.37 -0.30
CA LYS A 107 -8.91 -13.35 0.38
C LYS A 107 -8.25 -12.76 1.61
N LYS A 108 -8.08 -13.61 2.63
CA LYS A 108 -7.29 -13.29 3.81
C LYS A 108 -5.79 -13.31 3.46
N PRO A 109 -4.99 -12.31 3.90
CA PRO A 109 -3.54 -12.35 3.75
C PRO A 109 -2.92 -13.51 4.54
N GLU A 110 -1.74 -13.95 4.14
CA GLU A 110 -0.96 -15.00 4.81
C GLU A 110 -0.40 -14.55 6.17
N PHE A 111 -0.48 -13.25 6.48
CA PHE A 111 -0.02 -12.63 7.71
C PHE A 111 -1.17 -11.96 8.49
N GLU A 112 -0.91 -11.61 9.75
CA GLU A 112 -1.88 -10.89 10.58
C GLU A 112 -2.03 -9.43 10.17
N VAL A 113 -3.26 -8.94 10.10
CA VAL A 113 -3.59 -7.55 9.82
C VAL A 113 -4.33 -6.90 10.97
N CYS A 114 -4.12 -5.59 11.13
CA CYS A 114 -4.64 -4.80 12.25
C CYS A 114 -6.13 -4.41 12.11
N PHE A 115 -6.78 -4.80 11.02
CA PHE A 115 -8.15 -4.41 10.68
C PHE A 115 -9.05 -5.64 10.51
N ASN A 116 -10.34 -5.48 10.83
CA ASN A 116 -11.31 -6.56 10.71
C ASN A 116 -11.47 -6.98 9.23
N LEU A 117 -11.16 -8.24 8.92
CA LEU A 117 -11.27 -8.80 7.57
C LEU A 117 -12.73 -8.97 7.09
N GLU A 118 -13.68 -9.11 8.02
CA GLU A 118 -15.12 -9.16 7.69
C GLU A 118 -15.68 -7.77 7.35
N ASN A 119 -15.03 -6.71 7.84
CA ASN A 119 -15.35 -5.33 7.48
C ASN A 119 -14.06 -4.49 7.34
N PRO A 120 -13.31 -4.67 6.23
CA PRO A 120 -12.00 -4.04 6.04
C PRO A 120 -12.07 -2.52 6.06
N VAL A 121 -13.16 -1.96 5.53
CA VAL A 121 -13.38 -0.50 5.48
C VAL A 121 -13.55 0.08 6.88
N SER A 122 -14.36 -0.55 7.74
CA SER A 122 -14.51 -0.10 9.13
C SER A 122 -13.22 -0.23 9.90
N GLY A 123 -12.52 -1.36 9.78
CA GLY A 123 -11.26 -1.56 10.48
C GLY A 123 -10.18 -0.58 10.05
N PHE A 124 -10.11 -0.25 8.76
CA PHE A 124 -9.20 0.79 8.24
C PHE A 124 -9.58 2.18 8.76
N LYS A 125 -10.87 2.52 8.80
CA LYS A 125 -11.37 3.78 9.36
C LYS A 125 -11.01 3.92 10.83
N ASP A 126 -11.15 2.86 11.62
CA ASP A 126 -10.78 2.85 13.03
C ASP A 126 -9.27 3.02 13.23
N MET A 127 -8.45 2.35 12.41
CA MET A 127 -7.00 2.54 12.41
C MET A 127 -6.63 3.99 12.10
N LEU A 128 -7.23 4.59 11.07
CA LEU A 128 -6.97 6.00 10.70
C LEU A 128 -7.39 6.96 11.80
N ASN A 129 -8.62 6.87 12.29
CA ASN A 129 -9.14 7.74 13.35
C ASN A 129 -8.24 7.71 14.59
N ARG A 130 -7.71 6.54 14.97
CA ARG A 130 -6.81 6.40 16.11
C ARG A 130 -5.40 6.91 15.86
N ARG A 131 -4.89 6.84 14.62
CA ARG A 131 -3.62 7.51 14.26
C ARG A 131 -3.78 9.02 14.35
N LEU A 132 -4.89 9.54 13.87
CA LEU A 132 -5.21 10.97 13.89
C LEU A 132 -5.48 11.51 15.31
N SER A 133 -6.07 10.71 16.20
CA SER A 133 -6.37 11.13 17.57
C SER A 133 -5.15 11.19 18.51
N LYS A 134 -3.98 10.70 18.08
CA LYS A 134 -2.74 10.71 18.86
C LYS A 134 -1.76 11.81 18.42
N LEU A 135 -2.16 12.61 17.46
CA LEU A 135 -1.48 13.82 16.97
C LEU A 135 -2.05 15.04 17.68
#